data_AF-A0A6N2AGV8-F1
#
_entry.id   AF-A0A6N2AGV8-F1
#
_cell.length_a   1.000
_cell.length_b   1.000
_cell.length_c   1.000
_cell.angle_alpha   90.00
_cell.angle_beta   90.00
_cell.angle_gamma   90.00
#
_symmetry.space_group_name_H-M   'P 1'
#
loop_
_entity.id
_entity.type
_entity.pdbx_description
1 polymer ?
#
loop_
_entity_poly.entity_id
_entity_poly.type
_entity_poly.pdbx_seq_one_letter_code
_entity_poly.pdbx_strand_id
1 'polypeptide(L)'
;MIEVNDKLALWWSGSSETVNLRVLGDPQKGKWLKHIIRFPSNMKNVGTYQIYSCCDGEILIFLIRLDDSARSRSCYCHDVRKNTWKYLKTSLFSVKNCVDKGIYTYAETLFPLKKNS
;
A
#
# COMPACT_ATOMS: atom_id res chain seq x y z
N MET A 1 -0.31 -5.86 -9.35
CA MET A 1 1.17 -5.86 -9.52
C MET A 1 1.65 -4.47 -9.19
N ILE A 2 2.75 -4.36 -8.45
CA ILE A 2 3.30 -3.08 -7.96
C ILE A 2 4.83 -3.12 -8.12
N GLU A 3 5.45 -1.97 -8.20
CA GLU A 3 6.89 -1.76 -8.09
C GLU A 3 7.31 -1.50 -6.63
N VAL A 4 8.42 -2.13 -6.21
CA VAL A 4 9.05 -1.97 -4.89
C VAL A 4 10.57 -1.98 -5.06
N ASN A 5 11.26 -0.87 -4.78
CA ASN A 5 12.71 -0.73 -4.98
C ASN A 5 13.17 -1.15 -6.38
N ASP A 6 12.58 -0.57 -7.43
CA ASP A 6 12.86 -0.87 -8.84
C ASP A 6 12.63 -2.33 -9.25
N LYS A 7 11.91 -3.10 -8.42
CA LYS A 7 11.60 -4.51 -8.65
C LYS A 7 10.11 -4.71 -8.76
N LEU A 8 9.74 -5.57 -9.69
CA LEU A 8 8.38 -6.02 -9.83
C LEU A 8 7.96 -6.84 -8.61
N ALA A 9 6.78 -6.53 -8.06
CA ALA A 9 6.20 -7.28 -6.96
C ALA A 9 4.74 -7.65 -7.23
N LEU A 10 4.41 -8.88 -6.86
CA LEU A 10 3.06 -9.39 -6.81
C LEU A 10 2.59 -9.35 -5.36
N TRP A 11 1.41 -8.82 -5.14
CA TRP A 11 0.74 -8.87 -3.85
C TRP A 11 -0.52 -9.72 -3.97
N TRP A 12 -0.88 -10.38 -2.88
CA TRP A 12 -2.17 -11.04 -2.74
C TRP A 12 -2.70 -10.83 -1.32
N SER A 13 -3.99 -11.10 -1.14
CA SER A 13 -4.61 -11.01 0.18
C SER A 13 -3.87 -11.90 1.18
N GLY A 14 -3.48 -11.31 2.32
CA GLY A 14 -3.01 -12.02 3.50
C GLY A 14 -4.15 -12.17 4.50
N SER A 15 -3.83 -12.12 5.78
CA SER A 15 -4.84 -12.12 6.85
C SER A 15 -5.30 -10.68 7.17
N SER A 16 -6.19 -10.54 8.16
CA SER A 16 -6.53 -9.26 8.79
C SER A 16 -5.34 -8.54 9.45
N GLU A 17 -4.17 -9.17 9.50
CA GLU A 17 -2.96 -8.68 10.17
C GLU A 17 -1.76 -8.54 9.22
N THR A 18 -1.87 -9.07 7.99
CA THR A 18 -0.71 -9.19 7.11
C THR A 18 -1.05 -9.00 5.65
N VAL A 19 -0.04 -8.54 4.92
CA VAL A 19 0.01 -8.58 3.45
C VAL A 19 1.12 -9.51 3.03
N ASN A 20 0.83 -10.37 2.07
CA ASN A 20 1.85 -11.18 1.41
C ASN A 20 2.32 -10.52 0.12
N LEU A 21 3.64 -10.49 -0.06
CA LEU A 21 4.32 -9.98 -1.24
C LEU A 21 5.29 -11.03 -1.79
N ARG A 22 5.42 -11.08 -3.11
CA ARG A 22 6.54 -11.71 -3.81
C ARG A 22 7.23 -10.64 -4.62
N VAL A 23 8.49 -10.38 -4.28
CA VAL A 23 9.33 -9.43 -5.02
C VAL A 23 10.19 -10.25 -5.97
N LEU A 24 10.22 -9.84 -7.23
CA LEU A 24 11.09 -10.43 -8.24
C LEU A 24 12.53 -10.17 -7.83
N GLY A 25 13.26 -11.23 -7.55
CA GLY A 25 14.68 -11.19 -7.22
C GLY A 25 15.50 -10.99 -8.49
N ASP A 26 16.36 -11.95 -8.79
CA ASP A 26 17.11 -11.97 -10.05
C ASP A 26 16.17 -12.41 -11.19
N PRO A 27 15.87 -11.53 -12.17
CA PRO A 27 14.97 -11.85 -13.28
C PRO A 27 15.51 -12.99 -14.15
N GLN A 28 16.84 -13.11 -14.28
CA GLN A 28 17.45 -14.17 -15.10
C GLN A 28 17.35 -15.55 -14.44
N LYS A 29 17.19 -15.59 -13.11
CA LYS A 29 17.01 -16.83 -12.36
C LYS A 29 15.55 -17.14 -12.04
N GLY A 30 14.61 -16.26 -12.42
CA GLY A 30 13.17 -16.41 -12.13
C GLY A 30 12.83 -16.53 -10.64
N LYS A 31 13.71 -16.07 -9.74
CA LYS A 31 13.54 -16.27 -8.30
C LYS A 31 12.62 -15.20 -7.72
N TRP A 32 11.54 -15.62 -7.09
CA TRP A 32 10.64 -14.74 -6.33
C TRP A 32 10.93 -14.84 -4.83
N LEU A 33 11.21 -13.71 -4.19
CA LEU A 33 11.43 -13.63 -2.75
C LEU A 33 10.11 -13.35 -2.04
N LYS A 34 9.78 -14.17 -1.04
CA LYS A 34 8.58 -13.97 -0.22
C LYS A 34 8.84 -12.91 0.85
N HIS A 35 7.97 -11.92 0.91
CA HIS A 35 7.93 -10.88 1.95
C HIS A 35 6.56 -10.89 2.61
N ILE A 36 6.53 -10.71 3.93
CA ILE A 36 5.30 -10.57 4.69
C ILE A 36 5.35 -9.22 5.40
N ILE A 37 4.45 -8.33 5.02
CA ILE A 37 4.28 -7.05 5.68
C ILE A 37 3.24 -7.25 6.78
N ARG A 38 3.61 -6.93 8.02
CA ARG A 38 2.71 -6.98 9.16
C ARG A 38 2.09 -5.63 9.39
N PHE A 39 0.77 -5.59 9.58
CA PHE A 39 0.10 -4.37 9.98
C PHE A 39 0.56 -3.97 11.40
N PRO A 40 0.71 -2.66 11.66
CA PRO A 40 0.89 -2.14 13.00
C PRO A 40 -0.24 -2.59 13.92
N SER A 41 0.08 -2.81 15.20
CA SER A 41 -0.86 -3.34 16.21
C SER A 41 -2.10 -2.47 16.46
N ASN A 42 -2.05 -1.19 16.10
CA ASN A 42 -3.20 -0.29 16.17
C ASN A 42 -4.15 -0.41 14.96
N MET A 43 -3.80 -1.21 13.94
CA MET A 43 -4.67 -1.55 12.82
C MET A 43 -5.42 -2.84 13.13
N LYS A 44 -6.57 -2.72 13.77
CA LYS A 44 -7.46 -3.87 14.04
C LYS A 44 -8.55 -3.97 12.98
N ASN A 45 -9.13 -5.16 12.86
CA ASN A 45 -10.31 -5.44 12.03
C ASN A 45 -10.16 -5.01 10.57
N VAL A 46 -8.98 -5.23 9.96
CA VAL A 46 -8.79 -4.99 8.54
C VAL A 46 -9.58 -6.03 7.75
N GLY A 47 -10.62 -5.59 7.04
CA GLY A 47 -11.48 -6.47 6.26
C GLY A 47 -10.98 -6.67 4.83
N THR A 48 -10.79 -5.56 4.11
CA THR A 48 -10.26 -5.58 2.75
C THR A 48 -9.26 -4.45 2.56
N TYR A 49 -8.34 -4.62 1.62
CA TYR A 49 -7.36 -3.60 1.31
C TYR A 49 -6.93 -3.65 -0.16
N GLN A 50 -6.40 -2.53 -0.64
CA GLN A 50 -5.79 -2.38 -1.95
C GLN A 50 -4.37 -1.85 -1.77
N ILE A 51 -3.47 -2.26 -2.65
CA ILE A 51 -2.06 -1.86 -2.61
C ILE A 51 -1.67 -1.24 -3.94
N TYR A 52 -1.06 -0.07 -3.84
CA TYR A 52 -0.61 0.73 -4.97
C TYR A 52 0.88 1.02 -4.83
N SER A 53 1.56 1.11 -5.97
CA SER A 53 2.90 1.69 -6.04
C SER A 53 2.83 3.18 -5.75
N CYS A 54 3.88 3.71 -5.13
CA CYS A 54 3.97 5.11 -4.77
C CYS A 54 5.28 5.71 -5.25
N CYS A 55 6.37 5.35 -4.58
CA CYS A 55 7.72 5.83 -4.85
C CYS A 55 8.73 4.71 -4.59
N ASP A 56 9.99 4.94 -4.95
CA ASP A 56 11.08 3.97 -4.79
C ASP A 56 11.13 3.40 -3.37
N GLY A 57 10.62 2.16 -3.23
CA GLY A 57 10.62 1.40 -1.98
C GLY A 57 9.45 1.66 -1.03
N GLU A 58 8.54 2.55 -1.39
CA GLU A 58 7.34 2.87 -0.63
C GLU A 58 6.08 2.35 -1.34
N ILE A 59 5.22 1.69 -0.58
CA ILE A 59 3.92 1.21 -1.08
C ILE A 59 2.79 1.88 -0.31
N LEU A 60 1.72 2.22 -1.03
CA LEU A 60 0.49 2.71 -0.45
C LEU A 60 -0.44 1.54 -0.19
N ILE A 61 -0.93 1.45 1.04
CA ILE A 61 -1.89 0.44 1.47
C ILE A 61 -3.17 1.17 1.90
N PHE A 62 -4.22 1.00 1.11
CA PHE A 62 -5.54 1.52 1.39
C PHE A 62 -6.37 0.44 2.06
N LEU A 63 -6.82 0.70 3.28
CA LEU A 63 -7.50 -0.27 4.14
C LEU A 63 -8.96 0.11 4.30
N ILE A 64 -9.83 -0.89 4.18
CA ILE A 64 -11.23 -0.85 4.63
C ILE A 64 -11.28 -1.65 5.92
N ARG A 65 -11.49 -0.95 7.03
CA ARG A 65 -11.71 -1.57 8.34
C ARG A 65 -13.19 -1.86 8.52
N LEU A 66 -13.47 -3.03 9.08
CA LEU A 66 -14.79 -3.44 9.48
C LEU A 66 -14.90 -3.16 10.98
N ASP A 67 -15.39 -1.97 11.35
CA ASP A 67 -15.84 -1.75 12.73
C ASP A 67 -17.32 -2.13 12.84
N ASP A 68 -17.72 -2.55 14.04
CA ASP A 68 -19.05 -3.10 14.36
C ASP A 68 -20.24 -2.18 14.00
N SER A 69 -19.98 -0.90 13.75
CA SER A 69 -21.02 0.10 13.42
C SER A 69 -20.78 0.87 12.12
N ALA A 70 -19.59 0.83 11.51
CA ALA A 70 -19.29 1.56 10.28
C ALA A 70 -18.06 1.03 9.53
N ARG A 71 -18.13 1.00 8.19
CA ARG A 71 -16.95 0.80 7.34
C ARG A 71 -16.09 2.06 7.36
N SER A 72 -14.96 2.03 8.06
CA SER A 72 -13.99 3.13 8.05
C SER A 72 -12.90 2.89 7.02
N ARG A 73 -12.48 3.96 6.31
CA ARG A 73 -11.42 3.91 5.29
C ARG A 73 -10.18 4.61 5.82
N SER A 74 -9.04 3.94 5.75
CA SER A 74 -7.75 4.47 6.20
C SER A 74 -6.69 4.26 5.12
N CYS A 75 -5.80 5.23 4.94
CA CYS A 75 -4.68 5.13 4.01
C CYS A 75 -3.37 5.18 4.78
N TYR A 76 -2.46 4.28 4.44
CA TYR A 76 -1.13 4.22 5.02
C TYR A 76 -0.08 4.07 3.93
N CYS A 77 1.07 4.71 4.15
CA CYS A 77 2.28 4.44 3.38
C CYS A 77 3.19 3.53 4.21
N HIS A 78 3.76 2.52 3.56
CA HIS A 78 4.74 1.63 4.15
C HIS A 78 6.06 1.70 3.36
N ASP A 79 7.13 2.10 4.04
CA ASP A 79 8.50 2.01 3.50
C ASP A 79 9.02 0.59 3.75
N VAL A 80 9.14 -0.20 2.67
CA VAL A 80 9.55 -1.61 2.72
C VAL A 80 11.01 -1.75 3.16
N ARG A 81 11.87 -0.76 2.88
CA ARG A 81 13.30 -0.79 3.24
C ARG A 81 13.50 -0.58 4.74
N LYS A 82 12.76 0.39 5.28
CA LYS A 82 12.87 0.79 6.69
C LYS A 82 11.91 0.03 7.60
N ASN A 83 10.97 -0.71 7.01
CA ASN A 83 9.85 -1.36 7.71
C ASN A 83 9.09 -0.35 8.60
N THR A 84 8.84 0.86 8.07
CA THR A 84 8.15 1.93 8.79
C THR A 84 6.80 2.23 8.17
N TRP A 85 5.89 2.78 8.99
CA TRP A 85 4.52 3.07 8.60
C TRP A 85 4.20 4.53 8.85
N LYS A 86 3.51 5.15 7.89
CA LYS A 86 3.01 6.52 7.99
C LYS A 86 1.52 6.52 7.70
N TYR A 87 0.73 7.04 8.64
CA TYR A 87 -0.69 7.28 8.40
C TYR A 87 -0.86 8.50 7.48
N LEU A 88 -1.66 8.34 6.44
CA LEU A 88 -2.01 9.41 5.52
C LEU A 88 -3.43 9.83 5.81
N LYS A 89 -3.59 11.06 6.30
CA LYS A 89 -4.88 11.57 6.79
C LYS A 89 -5.87 11.62 5.63
N THR A 90 -6.94 10.83 5.73
CA THR A 90 -7.89 10.61 4.64
C THR A 90 -9.05 11.62 4.60
N SER A 91 -8.98 12.74 5.32
CA SER A 91 -10.01 13.78 5.32
C SER A 91 -10.30 14.36 3.92
N LEU A 92 -9.42 14.10 2.94
CA LEU A 92 -9.58 14.44 1.53
C LEU A 92 -10.36 13.40 0.69
N PHE A 93 -10.60 12.18 1.21
CA PHE A 93 -11.33 11.10 0.52
C PHE A 93 -12.82 11.08 0.88
N SER A 94 -13.38 12.23 1.24
CA SER A 94 -14.84 12.38 1.16
C SER A 94 -15.23 12.16 -0.31
N VAL A 95 -16.47 11.74 -0.56
CA VAL A 95 -17.00 11.42 -1.89
C VAL A 95 -16.83 9.94 -2.30
N LYS A 96 -17.94 9.24 -2.02
CA LYS A 96 -18.46 7.96 -2.53
C LYS A 96 -17.88 7.32 -3.80
N ASN A 97 -17.19 7.99 -4.72
CA ASN A 97 -16.98 7.49 -6.09
C ASN A 97 -15.55 7.54 -6.66
N CYS A 98 -14.51 7.81 -5.87
CA CYS A 98 -13.17 7.99 -6.46
C CYS A 98 -12.05 7.29 -5.68
N VAL A 99 -12.26 6.05 -5.22
CA VAL A 99 -11.15 5.29 -4.62
C VAL A 99 -10.05 5.09 -5.68
N ASP A 100 -10.38 4.66 -6.90
CA ASP A 100 -9.34 4.45 -7.91
C ASP A 100 -8.73 5.77 -8.43
N LYS A 101 -9.52 6.71 -8.96
CA LYS A 101 -8.97 7.99 -9.49
C LYS A 101 -8.42 8.92 -8.41
N GLY A 102 -9.04 8.94 -7.23
CA GLY A 102 -8.66 9.80 -6.12
C GLY A 102 -7.40 9.33 -5.41
N ILE A 103 -7.15 8.01 -5.34
CA ILE A 103 -5.90 7.50 -4.76
C ILE A 103 -4.70 7.85 -5.62
N TYR A 104 -4.77 7.68 -6.95
CA TYR A 104 -3.67 8.08 -7.82
C TYR A 104 -3.38 9.59 -7.71
N THR A 105 -4.43 10.42 -7.78
CA THR A 105 -4.29 11.88 -7.63
C THR A 105 -3.70 12.24 -6.27
N TYR A 106 -4.15 11.61 -5.19
CA TYR A 106 -3.62 11.86 -3.85
C TYR A 106 -2.17 11.41 -3.69
N ALA A 107 -1.82 10.24 -4.23
CA ALA A 107 -0.44 9.75 -4.27
C ALA A 107 0.47 10.75 -4.99
N GLU A 108 0.05 11.25 -6.16
CA GLU A 108 0.79 12.29 -6.90
C GLU A 108 0.95 13.59 -6.10
N THR A 109 -0.04 14.01 -5.31
CA THR A 109 0.09 15.21 -4.46
C THR A 109 1.04 15.01 -3.28
N LEU A 110 1.10 13.81 -2.72
CA LEU A 110 1.99 13.49 -1.61
C LEU A 110 3.43 13.27 -2.07
N PHE A 111 3.57 12.79 -3.30
CA PHE A 111 4.83 12.37 -3.88
C PHE A 111 4.95 12.88 -5.33
N PRO A 112 5.14 14.20 -5.51
CA PRO A 112 5.27 14.76 -6.84
C PRO A 112 6.51 14.16 -7.52
N LEU A 113 6.32 13.61 -8.73
CA LEU A 113 7.43 13.20 -9.58
C LEU A 113 8.36 14.40 -9.75
N LYS A 114 9.63 14.27 -9.35
CA LYS A 114 10.64 15.28 -9.69
C LYS A 114 10.68 15.37 -11.20
N LYS A 115 10.26 16.51 -11.75
CA LYS A 115 10.54 16.81 -13.16
C LYS A 115 12.05 16.85 -13.30
N ASN A 116 12.60 15.90 -14.03
CA ASN A 116 13.99 15.97 -14.46
C ASN A 116 14.09 17.20 -15.39
N SER A 117 14.61 18.28 -14.83
CA SER A 117 15.05 19.48 -15.53
C SER A 117 16.42 19.27 -16.15
#